data_AF-A0ABD2JXA7-F1
#
_entry.id   AF-A0ABD2JXA7-F1
#
_cell.length_a   1.000
_cell.length_b   1.000
_cell.length_c   1.000
_cell.angle_alpha   90.00
_cell.angle_beta   90.00
_cell.angle_gamma   90.00
#
_symmetry.space_group_name_H-M   'P 1'
#
loop_
_entity.id
_entity.type
_entity.pdbx_description
1 polymer ?
#
loop_
_entity_poly.entity_id
_entity_poly.type
_entity_poly.pdbx_seq_one_letter_code
_entity_poly.pdbx_strand_id
1 'polypeptide(L)' 'MGLPIPYGGDGAMGDVFGTCAIDQMPTVVHTMFGPVKGFTDIDGANSSLVDVFLGIPFAQPPVGHLRFEG' A
#
# COMPACT_ATOMS: atom_id res chain seq x y z
N MET A 1 -14.65 -30.32 32.71
CA MET A 1 -13.62 -29.28 32.94
C MET A 1 -12.75 -29.26 31.70
N GLY A 2 -12.83 -28.19 30.91
CA GLY A 2 -12.30 -28.12 29.55
C GLY A 2 -10.78 -28.04 29.50
N LEU A 3 -10.20 -28.69 28.49
CA LEU A 3 -8.77 -28.62 28.18
C LEU A 3 -8.39 -27.19 27.72
N PRO A 4 -7.22 -26.66 28.13
CA PRO A 4 -6.75 -25.37 27.65
C PRO A 4 -6.45 -25.42 26.15
N ILE A 5 -6.99 -24.45 25.43
CA ILE A 5 -6.69 -24.15 24.03
C ILE A 5 -5.22 -23.72 23.89
N PRO A 6 -4.44 -24.30 22.96
CA PRO A 6 -3.06 -23.87 22.74
C PRO A 6 -3.04 -22.49 22.10
N TYR A 7 -2.43 -21.52 22.80
CA TYR A 7 -2.01 -20.25 22.22
C TYR A 7 -0.88 -20.54 21.23
N GLY A 8 -1.23 -20.71 19.95
CA GLY A 8 -0.30 -20.60 18.84
C GLY A 8 0.06 -19.13 18.66
N GLY A 9 1.33 -18.79 18.86
CA GLY A 9 1.86 -17.45 18.73
C GLY A 9 3.38 -17.55 18.70
N ASP A 10 3.85 -18.13 17.62
CA ASP A 10 5.24 -18.36 17.24
C ASP A 10 6.08 -17.10 17.50
N GLY A 11 7.04 -17.26 18.40
CA GLY A 11 7.92 -16.20 18.85
C GLY A 11 8.83 -15.70 17.73
N ALA A 12 8.59 -14.46 17.29
CA ALA A 12 9.59 -13.64 16.64
C ALA A 12 10.12 -12.63 17.67
N MET A 13 11.18 -13.03 18.37
CA MET A 13 12.09 -12.09 19.03
C MET A 13 12.93 -11.44 17.93
N GLY A 14 12.50 -10.28 17.45
CA GLY A 14 13.21 -9.52 16.42
C GLY A 14 12.71 -8.08 16.42
N ASP A 15 13.63 -7.17 16.75
CA ASP A 15 13.66 -5.78 16.30
C ASP A 15 12.76 -4.79 17.07
N VAL A 16 13.40 -4.09 18.02
CA VAL A 16 12.89 -2.97 18.82
C VAL A 16 12.47 -1.75 17.96
N PHE A 17 12.60 -1.83 16.63
CA PHE A 17 11.97 -0.97 15.64
C PHE A 17 11.53 -1.80 14.43
N GLY A 18 10.22 -1.97 14.17
CA GLY A 18 9.76 -2.14 12.77
C GLY A 18 9.04 -3.42 12.31
N THR A 19 8.38 -4.23 13.14
CA THR A 19 7.60 -5.37 12.62
C THR A 19 6.23 -5.53 13.30
N CYS A 20 5.19 -4.91 12.75
CA CYS A 20 3.81 -5.36 12.99
C CYS A 20 3.10 -5.43 11.64
N ALA A 21 3.18 -6.61 11.01
CA ALA A 21 2.39 -7.03 9.86
C ALA A 21 2.18 -5.96 8.76
N ILE A 22 3.27 -5.44 8.20
CA ILE A 22 3.23 -4.95 6.83
C ILE A 22 3.68 -6.09 5.90
N ASP A 23 3.00 -7.24 5.96
CA ASP A 23 2.94 -8.10 4.78
C ASP A 23 2.06 -7.37 3.77
N GLN A 24 2.65 -6.31 3.18
CA GLN A 24 2.02 -5.43 2.23
C GLN A 24 1.76 -6.28 1.00
N MET A 25 0.59 -6.91 0.92
CA MET A 25 0.09 -7.31 -0.38
C MET A 25 0.11 -6.03 -1.23
N PRO A 26 0.92 -5.98 -2.30
CA PRO A 26 0.98 -4.78 -3.12
C PRO A 26 -0.43 -4.53 -3.65
N THR A 27 -1.01 -3.38 -3.30
CA THR A 27 -2.33 -3.03 -3.78
C THR A 27 -2.22 -2.68 -5.26
N VAL A 28 -2.57 -3.65 -6.10
CA VAL A 28 -2.55 -3.51 -7.56
C VAL A 28 -3.98 -3.29 -8.02
N VAL A 29 -4.24 -2.11 -8.60
CA VAL A 29 -5.55 -1.72 -9.11
C VAL A 29 -5.53 -1.75 -10.64
N HIS A 30 -6.51 -2.42 -11.24
CA HIS A 30 -6.64 -2.44 -12.71
C HIS A 30 -7.40 -1.21 -13.20
N THR A 31 -6.75 -0.41 -14.04
CA THR A 31 -7.37 0.73 -14.73
C THR A 31 -7.53 0.44 -16.21
N MET A 32 -8.28 1.26 -16.93
CA MET A 32 -8.46 1.12 -18.39
C MET A 32 -7.15 1.22 -19.18
N PHE A 33 -6.13 1.88 -18.61
CA PHE A 33 -4.83 2.11 -19.23
C PHE A 33 -3.72 1.19 -18.69
N GLY A 34 -4.07 0.25 -17.80
CA GLY A 34 -3.14 -0.73 -17.23
C GLY A 34 -3.23 -0.89 -15.71
N PRO A 35 -2.50 -1.86 -15.15
CA PRO A 35 -2.43 -2.04 -13.70
C PRO A 35 -1.55 -0.96 -13.05
N VAL A 36 -2.02 -0.40 -11.94
CA VAL A 36 -1.30 0.56 -11.11
C VAL A 36 -0.98 -0.11 -9.78
N LYS A 37 0.30 -0.07 -9.40
CA LYS A 37 0.78 -0.59 -8.11
C LYS A 37 0.92 0.56 -7.12
N GLY A 38 0.24 0.46 -5.99
CA GLY A 38 0.35 1.37 -4.85
C GLY A 38 1.16 0.76 -3.71
N PHE A 39 1.07 1.43 -2.55
CA PHE A 39 1.59 0.97 -1.27
C PHE A 39 0.64 1.37 -0.14
N THR A 40 0.68 0.64 0.96
CA THR A 40 -0.12 0.97 2.15
C THR A 40 0.71 1.81 3.10
N ASP A 41 0.16 2.93 3.56
CA ASP A 41 0.77 3.86 4.51
C ASP A 41 -0.14 4.09 5.71
N ILE A 42 0.41 4.63 6.80
CA ILE A 42 -0.34 4.96 8.01
C ILE A 42 -0.76 6.42 7.93
N ASP A 43 -2.07 6.67 8.00
CA ASP A 43 -2.62 8.01 8.09
C ASP A 43 -2.16 8.69 9.38
N GLY A 44 -1.45 9.82 9.26
CA GLY A 44 -0.94 10.58 10.40
C GLY A 44 -2.02 11.16 11.33
N ALA A 45 -3.28 11.19 10.89
CA ALA A 45 -4.40 11.74 11.67
C ALA A 45 -5.14 10.68 12.51
N ASN A 46 -5.38 9.50 11.94
CA ASN A 46 -6.23 8.46 12.56
C ASN A 46 -5.47 7.17 12.88
N SER A 47 -4.15 7.11 12.58
CA SER A 47 -3.34 5.89 12.72
C SER A 47 -3.93 4.67 11.99
N SER A 48 -4.72 4.93 10.94
CA SER A 48 -5.36 3.91 10.10
C SER A 48 -4.47 3.57 8.93
N LEU A 49 -4.51 2.32 8.47
CA LEU A 49 -3.84 1.91 7.24
C LEU A 49 -4.67 2.38 6.03
N VAL A 50 -3.99 3.00 5.06
CA VAL A 50 -4.59 3.53 3.83
C VAL A 50 -3.75 3.13 2.63
N ASP A 51 -4.41 2.79 1.54
CA ASP A 51 -3.76 2.51 0.27
C ASP A 51 -3.51 3.79 -0.52
N VAL A 52 -2.25 4.03 -0.85
CA VAL A 52 -1.77 5.25 -1.48
C VAL A 52 -1.26 4.95 -2.89
N PHE A 53 -1.76 5.72 -3.86
CA PHE A 53 -1.37 5.63 -5.26
C PHE A 53 -0.97 7.02 -5.76
N LEU A 54 0.33 7.25 -5.99
CA LEU A 54 0.87 8.55 -6.40
C LEU A 54 1.40 8.50 -7.84
N GLY A 55 1.31 9.63 -8.54
CA GLY A 55 1.92 9.79 -9.86
C GLY A 55 1.23 9.02 -11.00
N ILE A 56 -0.05 8.66 -10.86
CA ILE A 56 -0.81 8.02 -11.93
C ILE A 56 -0.95 9.01 -13.12
N PRO A 57 -0.42 8.68 -14.30
CA PRO A 57 -0.53 9.56 -15.47
C PRO A 57 -1.99 9.59 -15.95
N PHE A 58 -2.53 10.79 -16.15
CA PHE A 58 -3.91 10.99 -16.65
C PHE A 58 -3.96 11.51 -18.09
N ALA A 59 -2.84 11.99 -18.62
CA ALA A 59 -2.73 12.57 -19.95
C ALA A 59 -1.34 12.34 -20.54
N GLN A 60 -1.24 12.44 -21.86
CA GLN A 60 0.04 12.47 -22.55
C GLN A 60 0.84 13.70 -22.10
N PRO A 61 2.15 13.57 -21.79
CA PRO A 61 2.97 14.71 -21.41
C PRO A 61 2.87 15.81 -22.48
N PRO A 62 2.46 17.05 -22.13
CA PRO A 62 2.26 18.12 -23.09
C PRO A 62 3.60 18.78 -23.47
N VAL A 63 4.47 17.98 -24.08
CA VAL A 63 5.81 18.38 -24.54
C VAL A 63 5.87 18.44 -26.06
N GLY A 64 6.72 19.31 -26.61
CA GLY A 64 6.87 19.49 -28.05
C GLY A 64 5.66 20.20 -28.68
N HIS A 65 5.12 19.65 -29.76
CA HIS A 65 4.01 20.23 -30.53
C HIS A 65 2.69 20.31 -29.75
N LEU A 66 2.54 19.50 -28.70
CA LEU A 66 1.40 19.53 -27.75
C LEU A 66 1.46 20.73 -26.79
N ARG A 67 2.56 21.49 -26.79
CA ARG A 67 2.66 22.72 -26.01
C ARG A 67 1.82 23.79 -26.70
N PHE A 68 0.77 24.26 -26.01
CA PHE A 68 -0.18 25.28 -26.48
C PHE A 68 -1.26 24.83 -27.48
N GLU A 69 -1.45 23.52 -27.71
CA GLU A 69 -2.71 23.03 -28.29
C GLU A 69 -3.78 23.10 -27.19
N GLY A 70 -4.73 24.01 -27.37
CA GLY A 70 -5.89 24.23 -26.49
C GLY A 70 -7.19 23.99 -27.22
#